data_AF-L0K814-F1
#
_entry.id   AF-L0K814-F1
#
_cell.length_a   1.000
_cell.length_b   1.000
_cell.length_c   1.000
_cell.angle_alpha   90.00
_cell.angle_beta   90.00
_cell.angle_gamma   90.00
#
_symmetry.space_group_name_H-M   'P 1'
#
loop_
_entity.id
_entity.type
_entity.pdbx_description
1 polymer ?
#
loop_
_entity_poly.entity_id
_entity_poly.type
_entity_poly.pdbx_seq_one_letter_code
_entity_poly.pdbx_strand_id
1 'polypeptide(L)' 'MKFKEELITELKKYPDLYNEVRSEIIVPSLENNEIPYVEEISNDHTLERADDKKLIAGLVNNLKYYIEYEQEIGESDI' A
#
# COMPACT_ATOMS: atom_id res chain seq x y z
N MET A 1 -7.71 4.21 -17.48
CA MET A 1 -6.72 5.18 -16.98
C MET A 1 -7.31 6.16 -15.95
N LYS A 2 -8.47 6.80 -16.18
CA LYS A 2 -9.12 7.71 -15.20
C LYS A 2 -9.29 7.13 -13.78
N PHE A 3 -9.78 5.89 -13.66
CA PHE A 3 -9.99 5.26 -12.35
C PHE A 3 -8.70 5.11 -11.53
N LYS A 4 -7.60 4.71 -12.16
CA LYS A 4 -6.30 4.54 -11.49
C LYS A 4 -5.78 5.89 -10.96
N GLU A 5 -5.92 6.95 -11.74
CA GLU A 5 -5.51 8.30 -11.34
C GLU A 5 -6.34 8.82 -10.16
N GLU A 6 -7.66 8.61 -10.18
CA GLU A 6 -8.56 8.97 -9.08
C GLU A 6 -8.25 8.20 -7.80
N LEU A 7 -8.02 6.89 -7.91
CA LEU A 7 -7.61 6.03 -6.81
C LEU A 7 -6.30 6.51 -6.17
N ILE A 8 -5.27 6.77 -6.98
CA ILE A 8 -3.98 7.25 -6.47
C ILE A 8 -4.12 8.64 -5.82
N THR A 9 -4.93 9.52 -6.42
CA THR A 9 -5.23 10.84 -5.85
C THR A 9 -5.90 10.73 -4.48
N GLU A 10 -6.82 9.77 -4.31
CA GLU A 10 -7.46 9.51 -3.03
C GLU A 10 -6.46 8.93 -2.01
N LEU A 11 -5.63 7.96 -2.40
CA LEU A 11 -4.60 7.38 -1.52
C LEU A 11 -3.61 8.45 -1.04
N LYS A 12 -3.24 9.41 -1.89
CA LYS A 12 -2.36 10.55 -1.52
C LYS A 12 -2.96 11.50 -0.48
N LYS A 13 -4.24 11.35 -0.08
CA LYS A 13 -4.79 12.08 1.07
C LYS A 13 -4.47 11.40 2.40
N TYR A 14 -4.01 10.16 2.37
CA TYR A 14 -3.73 9.32 3.54
C TYR A 14 -2.29 8.78 3.47
N PRO A 15 -1.29 9.53 3.97
CA PRO A 15 0.12 9.19 3.82
C PRO A 15 0.53 7.80 4.30
N ASP A 16 -0.04 7.34 5.41
CA ASP A 16 0.26 6.01 5.94
C ASP A 16 -0.23 4.92 4.99
N LEU A 17 -1.51 4.99 4.59
CA LEU A 17 -2.08 4.05 3.63
C LEU A 17 -1.35 4.09 2.27
N TYR A 18 -0.94 5.27 1.81
CA TYR A 18 -0.15 5.40 0.59
C TYR A 18 1.19 4.65 0.72
N ASN A 19 1.91 4.86 1.83
CA ASN A 19 3.20 4.24 2.07
C ASN A 19 3.09 2.72 2.24
N GLU A 20 2.02 2.22 2.86
CA GLU A 20 1.74 0.79 2.98
C GLU A 20 1.44 0.14 1.62
N VAL A 21 0.58 0.75 0.79
CA VAL A 21 0.32 0.20 -0.56
C VAL A 21 1.58 0.29 -1.43
N ARG A 22 2.37 1.36 -1.28
CA ARG A 22 3.65 1.54 -1.96
C ARG A 22 4.67 0.49 -1.54
N SER A 23 4.76 0.17 -0.24
CA SER A 23 5.70 -0.82 0.26
C SER A 23 5.41 -2.17 -0.38
N GLU A 24 4.15 -2.61 -0.42
CA GLU A 24 3.73 -3.86 -1.04
C GLU A 24 4.06 -3.98 -2.54
N ILE A 25 4.09 -2.85 -3.26
CA ILE A 25 4.49 -2.83 -4.67
C ILE A 25 6.01 -2.96 -4.83
N ILE A 26 6.78 -2.45 -3.87
CA ILE A 26 8.24 -2.45 -3.87
C ILE A 26 8.82 -3.74 -3.26
N VAL A 27 8.20 -4.33 -2.23
CA VAL A 27 8.67 -5.54 -1.52
C VAL A 27 9.07 -6.68 -2.47
N PRO A 28 8.30 -7.03 -3.53
CA PRO A 28 8.70 -8.09 -4.46
C PRO A 28 10.00 -7.80 -5.24
N SER A 29 10.48 -6.55 -5.22
CA SER A 29 11.67 -6.10 -5.95
C SER A 29 12.91 -5.86 -5.08
N LEU A 30 12.78 -5.87 -3.76
CA LEU A 30 13.88 -5.68 -2.82
C LEU A 30 13.96 -6.88 -1.86
N GLU A 31 14.85 -7.82 -2.15
CA GLU A 31 15.24 -8.83 -1.18
C GLU A 31 15.92 -8.14 0.02
N ASN A 32 15.21 -8.05 1.16
CA ASN A 32 15.71 -7.68 2.49
C ASN A 32 16.13 -6.22 2.76
N ASN A 33 15.50 -5.20 2.15
CA ASN A 33 15.71 -3.81 2.58
C ASN A 33 14.43 -3.18 3.15
N GLU A 34 14.55 -2.48 4.27
CA GLU A 34 13.50 -1.61 4.80
C GLU A 34 13.13 -0.56 3.74
N ILE A 35 11.85 -0.50 3.41
CA ILE A 35 11.35 0.46 2.43
C ILE A 35 11.15 1.79 3.16
N PRO A 36 11.87 2.87 2.79
CA PRO A 36 11.76 4.12 3.50
C PRO A 36 10.37 4.72 3.32
N TYR A 37 9.84 5.23 4.43
CA TYR A 37 8.64 6.05 4.44
C TYR A 37 8.88 7.34 3.66
N VAL A 38 7.93 7.72 2.83
CA VAL A 38 7.95 8.98 2.09
C VAL A 38 7.08 9.99 2.82
N GLU A 39 7.68 11.04 3.35
CA GLU A 39 6.97 12.14 4.02
C GLU A 39 6.21 13.02 3.01
N GLU A 40 6.84 13.36 1.89
CA GLU A 40 6.23 14.17 0.81
C GLU A 40 5.66 13.30 -0.31
N ILE A 41 4.58 12.56 -0.02
CA ILE A 41 3.97 11.61 -0.98
C ILE A 41 3.43 12.27 -2.26
N SER A 42 3.19 13.59 -2.25
CA SER A 42 2.79 14.32 -3.46
C SER A 42 3.84 14.22 -4.57
N ASN A 43 5.11 14.11 -4.18
CA ASN A 43 6.26 14.07 -5.08
C ASN A 43 6.70 12.63 -5.44
N ASP A 44 6.10 11.60 -4.81
CA ASP A 44 6.33 10.19 -5.16
C ASP A 44 5.35 9.75 -6.26
N HIS A 45 5.86 8.95 -7.20
CA HIS A 45 5.13 8.49 -8.37
C HIS A 45 5.12 6.96 -8.51
N THR A 46 5.37 6.23 -7.42
CA THR A 46 5.52 4.77 -7.43
C THR A 46 4.23 4.09 -7.88
N LEU A 47 3.09 4.50 -7.31
CA LEU A 47 1.79 3.91 -7.64
C LEU A 47 1.38 4.22 -9.09
N GLU A 48 1.72 5.42 -9.59
CA GLU A 48 1.45 5.85 -10.96
C GLU A 48 2.23 4.99 -11.97
N ARG A 49 3.49 4.66 -11.64
CA ARG A 49 4.37 3.84 -12.47
C ARG A 49 4.09 2.33 -12.37
N ALA A 50 3.47 1.87 -11.29
CA ALA A 50 3.08 0.47 -11.14
C ALA A 50 2.06 0.08 -12.21
N ASP A 51 2.15 -1.13 -12.76
CA ASP A 51 1.06 -1.64 -13.61
C ASP A 51 -0.21 -1.92 -12.77
N ASP A 52 -1.36 -1.99 -13.43
CA ASP A 52 -2.65 -2.17 -12.75
C ASP A 52 -2.69 -3.44 -11.89
N LYS A 53 -2.00 -4.52 -12.31
CA LYS A 53 -1.99 -5.78 -11.56
C LYS A 53 -1.19 -5.64 -10.26
N LYS A 54 -0.05 -4.96 -10.29
CA LYS A 54 0.75 -4.67 -9.10
C LYS A 54 0.00 -3.76 -8.13
N LEU A 55 -0.68 -2.73 -8.62
CA LEU A 55 -1.47 -1.85 -7.78
C LEU A 55 -2.61 -2.60 -7.08
N ILE A 56 -3.34 -3.44 -7.83
CA ILE A 56 -4.39 -4.30 -7.26
C ILE A 56 -3.80 -5.27 -6.23
N ALA A 57 -2.68 -5.92 -6.53
CA ALA A 57 -2.03 -6.85 -5.61
C ALA A 57 -1.60 -6.16 -4.29
N GLY A 58 -0.99 -4.97 -4.39
CA GLY A 58 -0.57 -4.21 -3.20
C GLY A 58 -1.76 -3.80 -2.32
N LEU A 59 -2.86 -3.36 -2.92
CA LEU A 59 -4.10 -3.06 -2.18
C LEU A 59 -4.68 -4.30 -1.49
N VAL A 60 -4.72 -5.44 -2.20
CA VAL A 60 -5.25 -6.68 -1.66
C VAL A 60 -4.40 -7.20 -0.50
N ASN A 61 -3.07 -7.13 -0.61
CA ASN A 61 -2.17 -7.56 0.47
C ASN A 61 -2.32 -6.66 1.69
N ASN A 62 -2.34 -5.34 1.50
CA ASN A 62 -2.56 -4.41 2.61
C ASN A 62 -3.90 -4.67 3.34
N LEU A 63 -4.98 -4.94 2.61
CA LEU A 63 -6.27 -5.32 3.19
C LEU A 63 -6.23 -6.65 3.94
N LYS A 64 -5.48 -7.64 3.43
CA LYS A 64 -5.31 -8.93 4.12
C LYS A 64 -4.61 -8.74 5.46
N TYR A 65 -3.53 -7.95 5.50
CA TYR A 65 -2.84 -7.66 6.75
C TYR A 65 -3.75 -6.99 7.79
N TYR A 66 -4.60 -6.05 7.34
CA TYR A 66 -5.60 -5.46 8.23
C TYR A 66 -6.58 -6.51 8.78
N ILE A 67 -7.11 -7.40 7.92
CA ILE A 67 -8.05 -8.45 8.35
C ILE A 67 -7.38 -9.43 9.32
N GLU A 68 -6.15 -9.85 9.04
CA GLU A 68 -5.36 -10.77 9.89
C GLU A 68 -5.09 -10.14 11.26
N TYR A 69 -4.68 -8.87 11.28
CA TYR A 69 -4.47 -8.10 12.52
C TYR A 69 -5.74 -8.02 13.39
N GLU A 70 -6.89 -7.70 12.79
CA GLU A 70 -8.16 -7.63 13.51
C GLU A 70 -8.61 -9.00 14.04
N GLN A 71 -8.30 -10.09 13.33
CA GLN A 71 -8.55 -11.46 13.79
C GLN A 71 -7.69 -11.81 15.00
N GLU A 72 -6.39 -11.50 14.96
CA GLU A 72 -5.47 -11.77 16.07
C GLU A 72 -5.88 -11.00 17.34
N ILE A 73 -6.33 -9.75 17.21
CA ILE A 73 -6.85 -8.99 18.36
C ILE A 73 -8.17 -9.57 18.85
N GLY A 74 -9.10 -9.88 17.94
CA GLY A 74 -10.39 -10.46 18.30
C GLY A 74 -10.28 -11.83 18.98
N GLU A 75 -9.26 -12.61 18.66
CA GLU A 75 -8.95 -13.89 19.34
C GLU A 75 -8.23 -13.70 20.69
N SER A 76 -7.54 -12.57 20.88
CA SER A 76 -6.86 -12.25 22.14
C SER A 76 -7.81 -11.89 23.30
N ASP A 77 -9.08 -11.58 22.99
CA ASP A 77 -10.13 -11.23 23.95
C ASP A 77 -10.99 -12.44 24.41
N ILE A 78 -10.63 -13.68 24.03
CA ILE A 78 -11.30 -14.95 24.42
C ILE A 78 -10.40 -15.78 25.33
#